data_AF-A0A542MYV2-F1
#
_entry.id   AF-A0A542MYV2-F1
#
_cell.length_a   1.000
_cell.length_b   1.000
_cell.length_c   1.000
_cell.angle_alpha   90.00
_cell.angle_beta   90.00
_cell.angle_gamma   90.00
#
_symmetry.space_group_name_H-M   'P 1'
#
loop_
_entity.id
_entity.type
_entity.pdbx_description
1 polymer ?
#
loop_
_entity_poly.entity_id
_entity_poly.type
_entity_poly.pdbx_seq_one_letter_code
_entity_poly.pdbx_strand_id
1 'polypeptide(L)'
;MAEGWNPILAAVEGPTGTWRMVDPAGDEYGTVEIRRVMNGADVRYRAMYRGEILGWSTTLRLACEQIHRAYLRAHGPGGGAIADWGRRPVAR
;
A
#
# COMPACT_ATOMS: atom_id res chain seq x y z
N MET A 1 11.53 -9.04 -14.85
CA MET A 1 11.51 -9.70 -13.54
C MET A 1 10.99 -8.70 -12.54
N ALA A 2 9.92 -9.02 -11.78
CA ALA A 2 9.44 -8.13 -10.73
C ALA A 2 10.34 -8.33 -9.50
N GLU A 3 11.54 -7.75 -9.56
CA GLU A 3 12.51 -7.73 -8.47
C GLU A 3 12.09 -6.63 -7.48
N GLY A 4 11.08 -6.92 -6.66
CA GLY A 4 10.52 -5.96 -5.72
C GLY A 4 9.57 -6.63 -4.73
N TRP A 5 9.51 -6.09 -3.51
CA TRP A 5 8.54 -6.49 -2.49
C TRP A 5 7.12 -6.48 -3.09
N ASN A 6 6.37 -7.58 -2.90
CA ASN A 6 5.01 -7.72 -3.41
C ASN A 6 4.00 -7.31 -2.32
N PRO A 7 3.25 -6.21 -2.46
CA PRO A 7 2.35 -5.72 -1.41
C PRO A 7 1.30 -6.72 -0.95
N ILE A 8 0.85 -7.62 -1.82
CA ILE A 8 -0.14 -8.64 -1.47
C ILE A 8 0.39 -9.62 -0.40
N LEU A 9 1.72 -9.78 -0.27
CA LEU A 9 2.31 -10.62 0.78
C LEU A 9 2.19 -10.02 2.18
N ALA A 10 1.93 -8.71 2.27
CA ALA A 10 1.62 -8.03 3.54
C ALA A 10 0.14 -8.17 3.94
N ALA A 11 -0.70 -8.77 3.09
CA ALA A 11 -2.12 -8.96 3.38
C ALA A 11 -2.31 -10.21 4.26
N VAL A 12 -2.88 -10.01 5.44
CA VAL A 12 -3.28 -11.05 6.37
C VAL A 12 -4.79 -11.19 6.32
N GLU A 13 -5.28 -12.38 5.99
CA GLU A 13 -6.71 -12.68 5.94
C GLU A 13 -7.34 -12.52 7.33
N GLY A 14 -8.50 -11.84 7.38
CA GLY A 14 -9.34 -11.69 8.56
C GLY A 14 -10.62 -12.51 8.42
N PRO A 15 -11.76 -12.01 8.94
CA PRO A 15 -13.08 -12.52 8.56
C PRO A 15 -13.25 -12.59 7.03
N THR A 16 -14.11 -13.49 6.56
CA THR A 16 -14.33 -13.72 5.13
C THR A 16 -14.49 -12.42 4.34
N GLY A 17 -13.67 -12.27 3.32
CA GLY A 17 -13.72 -11.09 2.44
C GLY A 17 -13.05 -9.84 3.00
N THR A 18 -12.27 -9.96 4.06
CA THR A 18 -11.50 -8.86 4.65
C THR A 18 -10.04 -9.23 4.79
N TRP A 19 -9.15 -8.28 4.53
CA TRP A 19 -7.70 -8.43 4.69
C TRP A 19 -7.13 -7.21 5.39
N ARG A 20 -6.24 -7.45 6.35
CA ARG A 20 -5.45 -6.41 7.01
C ARG A 20 -4.09 -6.33 6.37
N MET A 21 -3.62 -5.13 6.07
CA MET A 21 -2.28 -4.89 5.58
C MET A 21 -1.38 -4.66 6.80
N VAL A 22 -0.46 -5.59 7.06
CA VAL A 22 0.41 -5.60 8.23
C VAL A 22 1.86 -5.38 7.79
N ASP A 23 2.56 -4.48 8.46
CA ASP A 23 3.96 -4.20 8.16
C ASP A 23 4.92 -5.23 8.82
N PRO A 24 6.23 -5.17 8.54
CA PRO A 24 7.19 -6.08 9.17
C PRO A 24 7.32 -5.96 10.70
N ALA A 25 6.91 -4.84 11.30
CA ALA A 25 6.89 -4.66 12.75
C ALA A 25 5.64 -5.28 13.39
N GLY A 26 4.65 -5.67 12.59
CA GLY A 26 3.39 -6.25 13.04
C GLY A 26 2.25 -5.23 13.13
N ASP A 27 2.48 -3.98 12.70
CA ASP A 27 1.49 -2.92 12.77
C ASP A 27 0.54 -2.94 11.57
N GLU A 28 -0.76 -2.82 11.84
CA GLU A 28 -1.77 -2.66 10.81
C GLU A 28 -1.72 -1.24 10.24
N TYR A 29 -1.58 -1.11 8.92
CA TYR A 29 -1.57 0.18 8.25
C TYR A 29 -2.73 0.40 7.29
N GLY A 30 -3.50 -0.64 6.96
CA GLY A 30 -4.71 -0.49 6.15
C GLY A 30 -5.52 -1.77 6.03
N THR A 31 -6.66 -1.65 5.36
CA THR A 31 -7.66 -2.72 5.32
C THR A 31 -8.24 -2.81 3.91
N VAL A 32 -8.45 -4.03 3.42
CA VAL A 32 -9.17 -4.33 2.17
C VAL A 32 -10.46 -5.07 2.50
N GLU A 33 -11.57 -4.67 1.88
CA GLU A 33 -12.84 -5.41 1.94
C GLU A 33 -13.35 -5.74 0.55
N ILE A 34 -13.77 -6.98 0.33
CA ILE A 34 -14.51 -7.37 -0.87
C ILE A 34 -15.97 -6.97 -0.71
N ARG A 35 -16.53 -6.30 -1.71
CA ARG A 35 -17.93 -5.87 -1.71
C ARG A 35 -18.58 -6.18 -3.04
N ARG A 36 -19.86 -6.52 -2.97
CA ARG A 36 -20.75 -6.52 -4.12
C ARG A 36 -21.23 -5.10 -4.37
N VAL A 37 -21.18 -4.66 -5.62
CA VAL A 37 -21.65 -3.33 -6.08
C VAL A 37 -22.60 -3.52 -7.26
N MET A 38 -23.21 -2.43 -7.74
CA MET A 38 -24.17 -2.48 -8.86
C MET A 38 -25.26 -3.55 -8.66
N ASN A 39 -25.93 -3.52 -7.51
CA ASN A 39 -26.95 -4.50 -7.11
C ASN A 39 -26.49 -5.97 -7.13
N GLY A 40 -25.19 -6.22 -6.93
CA GLY A 40 -24.65 -7.58 -6.89
C GLY A 40 -24.08 -8.07 -8.21
N ALA A 41 -24.17 -7.29 -9.28
CA ALA A 41 -23.62 -7.65 -10.58
C ALA A 41 -22.08 -7.66 -10.59
N ASP A 42 -21.46 -6.78 -9.79
CA ASP A 42 -20.02 -6.59 -9.77
C ASP A 42 -19.43 -6.86 -8.39
N VAL A 43 -18.19 -7.34 -8.36
CA VAL A 43 -17.38 -7.47 -7.14
C VAL A 43 -16.21 -6.51 -7.22
N ARG A 44 -16.01 -5.73 -6.15
CA ARG A 44 -14.92 -4.75 -6.03
C ARG A 44 -14.23 -4.89 -4.69
N TYR A 45 -12.96 -4.52 -4.66
CA TYR A 45 -12.14 -4.46 -3.45
C TYR A 45 -12.03 -3.01 -3.00
N ARG A 46 -12.60 -2.68 -1.84
CA ARG A 46 -12.48 -1.38 -1.19
C ARG A 46 -11.15 -1.31 -0.48
N ALA A 47 -10.31 -0.34 -0.83
CA ALA A 47 -9.02 -0.10 -0.18
C ALA A 47 -9.15 1.03 0.83
N MET A 48 -8.72 0.79 2.08
CA MET A 48 -8.74 1.77 3.17
C MET A 48 -7.36 1.92 3.79
N TYR A 49 -6.97 3.17 4.11
CA TYR A 49 -5.72 3.51 4.78
C TYR A 49 -6.02 4.47 5.92
N ARG A 50 -5.64 4.09 7.15
CA ARG A 50 -5.92 4.88 8.38
C ARG A 50 -7.38 5.36 8.51
N GLY A 51 -8.34 4.52 8.11
CA GLY A 51 -9.77 4.81 8.16
C GLY A 51 -10.33 5.57 6.95
N GLU A 52 -9.49 6.03 6.02
CA GLU A 52 -9.93 6.72 4.81
C GLU A 52 -10.01 5.77 3.61
N ILE A 53 -11.07 5.90 2.80
CA ILE A 53 -11.22 5.13 1.56
C ILE A 53 -10.31 5.74 0.50
N LEU A 54 -9.32 4.98 0.05
CA LEU A 54 -8.45 5.37 -1.05
C LEU A 54 -9.10 5.16 -2.42
N GLY A 55 -9.95 4.13 -2.53
CA GLY A 55 -10.65 3.81 -3.77
C GLY A 55 -11.10 2.36 -3.87
N TRP A 56 -11.52 1.99 -5.07
CA TRP A 56 -12.04 0.67 -5.41
C TRP A 56 -11.19 0.01 -6.49
N SER A 57 -10.87 -1.26 -6.32
CA SER A 57 -10.13 -2.08 -7.29
C SER A 57 -10.93 -3.26 -7.79
N THR A 58 -10.54 -3.78 -8.95
CA THR A 58 -11.09 -5.03 -9.51
C THR A 58 -10.39 -6.28 -8.97
N THR A 59 -9.21 -6.13 -8.37
CA THR A 59 -8.45 -7.24 -7.78
C THR A 59 -7.92 -6.90 -6.40
N LEU A 60 -7.73 -7.93 -5.57
CA LEU A 60 -7.09 -7.81 -4.26
C LEU A 60 -5.68 -7.22 -4.38
N ARG A 61 -4.90 -7.70 -5.35
CA ARG A 61 -3.52 -7.22 -5.61
C ARG A 61 -3.48 -5.70 -5.81
N LEU A 62 -4.38 -5.15 -6.63
CA LEU A 62 -4.44 -3.71 -6.88
C LEU A 62 -4.85 -2.93 -5.62
N ALA A 63 -5.78 -3.46 -4.82
CA ALA A 63 -6.16 -2.84 -3.55
C ALA A 63 -4.97 -2.80 -2.57
N CYS A 64 -4.25 -3.92 -2.40
CA CYS A 64 -3.02 -4.00 -1.59
C CYS A 64 -1.97 -3.00 -2.08
N GLU A 65 -1.76 -2.90 -3.39
CA GLU A 65 -0.80 -1.99 -3.98
C GLU A 65 -1.16 -0.52 -3.72
N GLN A 66 -2.44 -0.15 -3.82
CA GLN A 66 -2.89 1.22 -3.51
C GLN A 66 -2.63 1.59 -2.05
N ILE A 67 -2.99 0.72 -1.10
CA ILE A 67 -2.74 0.94 0.33
C ILE A 67 -1.24 1.04 0.59
N HIS A 68 -0.44 0.15 0.01
CA HIS A 68 1.01 0.18 0.21
C HIS A 68 1.66 1.43 -0.36
N ARG A 69 1.21 1.91 -1.53
CA ARG A 69 1.66 3.21 -2.08
C ARG A 69 1.30 4.37 -1.16
N ALA A 70 0.12 4.38 -0.53
CA ALA A 70 -0.25 5.40 0.45
C ALA A 70 0.63 5.33 1.71
N TYR A 71 0.89 4.11 2.20
CA TYR A 71 1.81 3.87 3.31
C TYR A 71 3.21 4.41 3.03
N LEU A 72 3.79 4.09 1.87
CA LEU A 72 5.11 4.59 1.47
C LEU A 72 5.13 6.11 1.28
N ARG A 73 4.05 6.72 0.80
CA ARG A 73 3.96 8.19 0.68
C ARG A 73 3.93 8.87 2.05
N ALA A 74 3.31 8.23 3.04
CA ALA A 74 3.23 8.75 4.41
C ALA A 74 4.52 8.54 5.23
N HIS A 75 5.30 7.48 4.93
CA HIS A 75 6.55 7.13 5.64
C HIS A 75 7.82 7.45 4.84
N GLY A 76 7.68 7.80 3.57
CA GLY A 76 8.78 8.25 2.73
C GLY A 76 9.40 9.52 3.31
N PRO A 77 10.71 9.73 3.13
CA PRO A 77 11.39 10.88 3.70
C PRO A 77 10.75 12.16 3.17
N GLY A 78 10.16 12.96 4.06
CA GLY A 78 9.82 14.37 3.80
C GLY A 78 11.07 15.27 3.75
N GLY A 79 12.26 14.68 3.68
CA GLY A 79 13.55 15.37 3.57
C GLY A 79 14.29 14.89 2.34
N GLY A 80 14.96 15.82 1.66
CA GLY A 80 15.85 15.50 0.54
C GLY A 80 16.92 14.47 0.93
N ALA A 81 17.62 13.95 -0.09
CA ALA A 81 18.67 12.94 0.08
C ALA A 81 19.59 13.28 1.28
N ILE A 82 19.72 12.35 2.22
CA ILE A 82 20.55 12.50 3.43
C ILE A 82 22.05 12.46 3.06
N ALA A 83 22.39 12.00 1.86
CA ALA A 83 23.76 11.90 1.38
C ALA A 83 23.94 12.44 -0.05
N ASP A 84 24.97 13.28 -0.22
CA ASP A 84 25.51 13.78 -1.49
C ASP A 84 26.75 12.93 -1.84
N TRP A 85 26.54 11.72 -2.34
CA TRP A 85 27.61 10.75 -2.61
C TRP A 85 28.48 11.11 -3.83
N GLY A 86 28.93 12.36 -3.96
CA GLY A 86 30.04 12.64 -4.89
C GLY A 86 30.24 14.07 -5.39
N ARG A 87 29.69 15.13 -4.79
CA ARG A 87 30.10 16.48 -5.19
C ARG A 87 31.53 16.76 -4.72
N ARG A 88 32.51 16.54 -5.59
CA ARG A 88 33.87 17.04 -5.39
C ARG A 88 33.82 18.58 -5.36
N PRO A 89 34.38 19.25 -4.34
CA PRO A 89 34.58 20.68 -4.41
C PRO A 89 35.51 20.98 -5.57
N VAL A 90 35.13 21.94 -6.42
CA VAL A 90 36.04 22.50 -7.41
C VAL A 90 37.20 23.18 -6.67
N ALA A 91 38.42 22.69 -6.85
CA ALA A 91 39.61 23.34 -6.32
C ALA A 91 39.82 24.67 -7.07
N ARG A 92 40.09 25.73 -6.30
CA ARG A 92 40.35 27.08 -6.78
C ARG A 92 41.76 27.20 -7.36
#